data_AF-A0A6Q2YGR2-F1
#
_entry.id   AF-A0A6Q2YGR2-F1
#
_cell.length_a   1.000
_cell.length_b   1.000
_cell.length_c   1.000
_cell.angle_alpha   90.00
_cell.angle_beta   90.00
_cell.angle_gamma   90.00
#
_symmetry.space_group_name_H-M   'P 1'
#
loop_
_entity.id
_entity.type
_entity.pdbx_description
1 polymer ?
#
loop_
_entity_poly.entity_id
_entity_poly.type
_entity_poly.pdbx_seq_one_letter_code
_entity_poly.pdbx_strand_id
1 'polypeptide(L)'
;MHSTTASEIIRDNPGILDCVKEGVGRVVGMGIPHSKRLLPLWGLVLPTVLHGVLHYVVSSTVQKLVLFLLRRRGPAKQPADGSETVQTMLDAYFPELAASFVASLCADVLLYPLETVMHRLHIQGTRTIIDNTDLGFEVLPINTQYEGIRDCINVIRREEGTLGFYKGFGSIVVQYSLHAAVLQITKVIYNTLLQNA
;
A
#
# COMPACT_ATOMS: atom_id res chain seq x y z
N MET A 1 50.82 21.47 34.95
CA MET A 1 49.92 20.36 35.34
C MET A 1 48.64 20.56 34.53
N HIS A 2 48.62 20.16 33.26
CA HIS A 2 47.97 18.91 32.77
C HIS A 2 46.56 18.75 33.39
N SER A 3 45.46 18.79 32.64
CA SER A 3 45.25 18.03 31.40
C SER A 3 44.16 18.63 30.52
N THR A 4 44.45 18.67 29.22
CA THR A 4 43.49 18.67 28.12
C THR A 4 42.64 17.40 28.20
N THR A 5 41.36 17.50 28.57
CA THR A 5 40.38 16.45 28.25
C THR A 5 40.14 16.49 26.75
N ALA A 6 40.85 15.62 26.04
CA ALA A 6 40.74 15.40 24.62
C ALA A 6 39.27 15.16 24.24
N SER A 7 38.71 16.10 23.46
CA SER A 7 37.55 15.86 22.63
C SER A 7 37.95 14.92 21.50
N GLU A 8 38.11 13.64 21.81
CA GLU A 8 38.40 12.59 20.82
C GLU A 8 37.11 12.11 20.16
N ILE A 9 36.39 13.04 19.52
CA ILE A 9 35.31 12.74 18.57
C ILE A 9 35.38 13.76 17.42
N ILE A 10 36.54 13.85 16.78
CA ILE A 10 36.66 14.43 15.44
C ILE A 10 37.28 13.33 14.59
N ARG A 11 36.44 12.41 14.13
CA ARG A 11 36.82 11.49 13.05
C ARG A 11 36.52 12.23 11.76
N ASP A 12 37.54 12.94 11.26
CA ASP A 12 37.48 13.66 10.00
C ASP A 12 37.18 12.69 8.85
N ASN A 13 36.05 12.97 8.19
CA ASN A 13 35.51 12.30 7.02
C ASN A 13 34.91 10.90 7.26
N PRO A 14 33.66 10.80 7.80
CA PRO A 14 32.91 9.56 7.68
C PRO A 14 32.73 9.29 6.18
N GLY A 15 33.40 8.26 5.67
CA GLY A 15 33.22 7.85 4.29
C GLY A 15 31.73 7.66 4.03
N ILE A 16 31.23 8.09 2.87
CA ILE A 16 29.81 7.94 2.50
C ILE A 16 29.36 6.48 2.71
N LEU A 17 30.27 5.53 2.48
CA LEU A 17 30.06 4.11 2.70
C LEU A 17 29.86 3.72 4.17
N ASP A 18 30.44 4.41 5.15
CA ASP A 18 30.21 4.15 6.58
C ASP A 18 28.83 4.67 7.00
N CYS A 19 28.43 5.85 6.52
CA CYS A 19 27.07 6.36 6.71
C CYS A 19 26.03 5.43 6.07
N VAL A 20 26.31 4.92 4.87
CA VAL A 20 25.46 3.95 4.18
C VAL A 20 25.45 2.62 4.91
N LYS A 21 26.60 2.10 5.35
CA LYS A 21 26.69 0.83 6.10
C LYS A 21 25.99 0.92 7.45
N GLU A 22 26.10 2.05 8.14
CA GLU A 22 25.40 2.29 9.40
C GLU A 22 23.90 2.50 9.17
N GLY A 23 23.51 3.19 8.09
CA GLY A 23 22.12 3.28 7.64
C GLY A 23 21.52 1.92 7.30
N VAL A 24 22.24 1.09 6.54
CA VAL A 24 21.86 -0.29 6.21
C VAL A 24 21.84 -1.17 7.46
N GLY A 25 22.80 -1.02 8.37
CA GLY A 25 22.82 -1.70 9.66
C GLY A 25 21.61 -1.36 10.54
N ARG A 26 21.18 -0.08 10.53
CA ARG A 26 19.94 0.39 11.17
C ARG A 26 18.68 -0.20 10.50
N VAL A 27 18.68 -0.35 9.17
CA VAL A 27 17.55 -0.96 8.42
C VAL A 27 17.47 -2.48 8.62
N VAL A 28 18.61 -3.16 8.71
CA VAL A 28 18.72 -4.62 8.83
C VAL A 28 18.65 -5.10 10.29
N GLY A 29 18.87 -4.22 11.26
CA GLY A 29 18.84 -4.54 12.70
C GLY A 29 20.07 -5.31 13.20
N MET A 30 21.14 -5.38 12.40
CA MET A 30 22.34 -6.15 12.70
C MET A 30 23.45 -5.20 13.18
N GLY A 31 23.74 -5.20 14.48
CA GLY A 31 24.99 -4.64 15.02
C GLY A 31 24.93 -3.45 15.97
N ILE A 32 23.83 -3.19 16.70
CA ILE A 32 23.81 -2.14 17.75
C ILE A 32 23.51 -2.74 19.13
N PRO A 33 24.38 -2.56 20.14
CA PRO A 33 24.05 -2.89 21.51
C PRO A 33 23.03 -1.89 22.06
N HIS A 34 21.89 -2.40 22.53
CA HIS A 34 21.00 -1.74 23.49
C HIS A 34 20.52 -0.30 23.14
N SER A 35 19.62 -0.18 22.17
CA SER A 35 18.59 0.86 22.24
C SER A 35 17.26 0.31 21.78
N LYS A 36 16.33 0.17 22.73
CA LYS A 36 15.01 -0.43 22.63
C LYS A 36 14.02 0.36 21.73
N ARG A 37 14.46 0.98 20.64
CA ARG A 37 13.64 1.90 19.82
C ARG A 37 13.96 1.90 18.31
N LEU A 38 14.54 0.84 17.75
CA LEU A 38 14.42 0.60 16.31
C LEU A 38 13.35 -0.43 16.07
N LEU A 39 12.22 0.01 15.51
CA LEU A 39 11.23 -0.89 14.96
C LEU A 39 11.94 -1.78 13.95
N PRO A 40 11.89 -3.11 14.08
CA PRO A 40 12.43 -4.00 13.07
C PRO A 40 11.62 -3.77 11.79
N LEU A 41 12.10 -2.87 10.92
CA LEU A 41 11.50 -2.59 9.62
C LEU A 41 11.30 -3.89 8.85
N TRP A 42 12.23 -4.84 9.01
CA TRP A 42 12.13 -6.22 8.54
C TRP A 42 10.85 -6.95 8.98
N GLY A 43 10.41 -6.75 10.22
CA GLY A 43 9.19 -7.35 10.76
C GLY A 43 7.91 -6.78 10.15
N LEU A 44 7.96 -5.56 9.58
CA LEU A 44 6.83 -4.90 8.90
C LEU A 44 6.86 -5.10 7.38
N VAL A 45 8.06 -5.20 6.79
CA VAL A 45 8.25 -5.52 5.36
C VAL A 45 7.64 -6.87 5.02
N LEU A 46 7.82 -7.89 5.87
CA LEU A 46 7.27 -9.24 5.64
C LEU A 46 5.73 -9.22 5.49
N PRO A 47 4.95 -8.65 6.43
CA PRO A 47 3.52 -8.44 6.27
C PRO A 47 3.12 -7.66 5.02
N THR A 48 3.86 -6.62 4.65
CA THR A 48 3.57 -5.81 3.46
C THR A 48 3.79 -6.58 2.16
N VAL A 49 4.87 -7.35 2.07
CA VAL A 49 5.13 -8.24 0.93
C VAL A 49 4.05 -9.32 0.85
N LEU A 50 3.69 -9.94 1.98
CA LEU A 50 2.64 -10.95 2.03
C LEU A 50 1.29 -10.37 1.58
N HIS A 51 0.96 -9.16 2.03
CA HIS A 51 -0.24 -8.44 1.58
C HIS A 51 -0.22 -8.21 0.07
N GLY A 52 0.90 -7.71 -0.48
CA GLY A 52 1.04 -7.48 -1.91
C GLY A 52 0.91 -8.76 -2.75
N VAL A 53 1.51 -9.86 -2.28
CA VAL A 53 1.36 -11.17 -2.94
C VAL A 53 -0.08 -11.65 -2.88
N LEU A 54 -0.75 -11.53 -1.74
CA LEU A 54 -2.14 -11.95 -1.58
C LEU A 54 -3.08 -11.13 -2.47
N HIS A 55 -2.88 -9.82 -2.52
CA HIS A 55 -3.62 -8.91 -3.39
C HIS A 55 -3.46 -9.30 -4.86
N TYR A 56 -2.21 -9.51 -5.30
CA TYR A 56 -1.91 -9.93 -6.67
C TYR A 56 -2.58 -11.26 -7.04
N VAL A 57 -2.53 -12.26 -6.14
CA VAL A 57 -3.15 -13.56 -6.37
C VAL A 57 -4.67 -13.43 -6.50
N VAL A 58 -5.32 -12.68 -5.61
CA VAL A 58 -6.78 -12.47 -5.66
C VAL A 58 -7.16 -11.70 -6.92
N SER A 59 -6.50 -10.58 -7.22
CA SER A 59 -6.77 -9.78 -8.40
C SER A 59 -6.56 -10.58 -9.69
N SER A 60 -5.46 -11.33 -9.83
CA SER A 60 -5.23 -12.17 -11.02
C SER A 60 -6.28 -13.27 -11.18
N THR A 61 -6.73 -13.87 -10.07
CA THR A 61 -7.76 -14.93 -10.09
C THR A 61 -9.11 -14.35 -10.50
N VAL A 62 -9.52 -13.22 -9.91
CA VAL A 62 -10.79 -12.56 -10.23
C VAL A 62 -10.78 -12.04 -11.66
N GLN A 63 -9.68 -11.43 -12.12
CA GLN A 63 -9.57 -10.94 -13.50
C GLN A 63 -9.73 -12.07 -14.52
N LYS A 64 -9.04 -13.20 -14.30
CA LYS A 64 -9.18 -14.39 -15.15
C LYS A 64 -10.60 -14.95 -15.11
N LEU A 65 -11.24 -14.97 -13.94
CA LEU A 65 -12.63 -15.41 -13.79
C LEU A 65 -13.60 -14.49 -14.54
N VAL A 66 -13.46 -13.18 -14.40
CA VAL A 66 -14.31 -12.19 -15.07
C VAL A 66 -14.15 -12.28 -16.59
N LEU A 67 -12.91 -12.34 -17.08
CA LEU A 67 -12.63 -12.53 -18.51
C LEU A 67 -13.16 -13.87 -19.03
N PHE A 68 -13.03 -14.94 -18.24
CA PHE A 68 -13.57 -16.25 -18.58
C PHE A 68 -15.10 -16.20 -18.70
N LEU A 69 -15.79 -15.56 -17.75
CA LEU A 69 -17.25 -15.40 -17.78
C LEU A 69 -17.72 -14.53 -18.94
N LEU A 70 -17.00 -13.43 -19.24
CA LEU A 70 -17.29 -12.56 -20.39
C LEU A 70 -17.15 -13.33 -21.72
N ARG A 71 -16.06 -14.08 -21.89
CA ARG A 71 -15.85 -14.92 -23.08
C ARG A 71 -16.89 -16.03 -23.21
N ARG A 72 -17.33 -16.60 -22.10
CA ARG A 72 -18.38 -17.64 -22.09
C ARG A 72 -19.76 -17.08 -22.45
N ARG A 73 -19.98 -15.77 -22.31
CA ARG A 73 -21.24 -15.07 -22.57
C ARG A 73 -21.30 -14.43 -23.97
N GLY A 74 -20.17 -14.24 -24.64
CA GLY A 74 -20.12 -13.54 -25.93
C GLY A 74 -20.55 -14.42 -27.13
N PRO A 75 -21.56 -14.03 -27.93
CA PRO A 75 -21.83 -14.66 -29.21
C PRO A 75 -20.76 -14.26 -30.24
N ALA A 76 -20.45 -15.17 -31.16
CA ALA A 76 -19.48 -14.96 -32.24
C ALA A 76 -19.94 -13.82 -33.17
N LYS A 77 -19.26 -12.66 -33.12
CA LYS A 77 -19.47 -11.54 -34.05
C LYS A 77 -18.55 -11.72 -35.26
N GLN A 78 -19.11 -11.77 -36.47
CA GLN A 78 -18.37 -11.81 -37.75
C GLN A 78 -17.77 -10.43 -38.08
N PRO A 79 -16.59 -10.37 -38.73
CA PRO A 79 -15.93 -9.12 -39.10
C PRO A 79 -16.36 -8.63 -40.50
N ALA A 80 -16.63 -7.34 -40.65
CA ALA A 80 -16.91 -6.64 -41.90
C ALA A 80 -16.25 -5.23 -41.99
N ASP A 81 -15.04 -5.19 -42.57
CA ASP A 81 -14.42 -4.06 -43.28
C ASP A 81 -13.62 -3.00 -42.48
N GLY A 82 -12.51 -2.53 -43.08
CA GLY A 82 -11.28 -2.06 -42.41
C GLY A 82 -11.34 -0.88 -41.42
N SER A 83 -12.43 -0.10 -41.36
CA SER A 83 -12.67 0.86 -40.26
C SER A 83 -12.99 0.14 -38.94
N GLU A 84 -13.51 -1.08 -39.03
CA GLU A 84 -13.80 -1.94 -37.89
C GLU A 84 -12.56 -2.43 -37.14
N THR A 85 -11.36 -2.37 -37.74
CA THR A 85 -10.15 -2.90 -37.07
C THR A 85 -9.82 -2.13 -35.79
N VAL A 86 -9.90 -0.80 -35.83
CA VAL A 86 -9.65 0.06 -34.66
C VAL A 86 -10.80 -0.05 -33.65
N GLN A 87 -12.06 -0.08 -34.12
CA GLN A 87 -13.22 -0.30 -33.27
C GLN A 87 -13.17 -1.66 -32.55
N THR A 88 -12.77 -2.72 -33.25
CA THR A 88 -12.66 -4.08 -32.71
C THR A 88 -11.56 -4.18 -31.66
N MET A 89 -10.42 -3.50 -31.87
CA MET A 89 -9.35 -3.42 -30.88
C MET A 89 -9.82 -2.70 -29.61
N LEU A 90 -10.57 -1.60 -29.72
CA LEU A 90 -11.18 -0.93 -28.57
C LEU A 90 -12.22 -1.79 -27.84
N ASP A 91 -13.08 -2.48 -28.58
CA ASP A 91 -14.13 -3.32 -28.02
C ASP A 91 -13.56 -4.55 -27.29
N ALA A 92 -12.35 -4.98 -27.64
CA ALA A 92 -11.59 -5.98 -26.88
C ALA A 92 -10.88 -5.39 -25.65
N TYR A 93 -10.37 -4.16 -25.73
CA TYR A 93 -9.55 -3.54 -24.69
C TYR A 93 -10.38 -3.03 -23.50
N PHE A 94 -11.53 -2.40 -23.75
CA PHE A 94 -12.42 -1.89 -22.69
C PHE A 94 -12.91 -2.95 -21.69
N PRO A 95 -13.41 -4.13 -22.11
CA PRO A 95 -13.85 -5.15 -21.18
C PRO A 95 -12.68 -5.75 -20.38
N GLU A 96 -11.47 -5.79 -20.95
CA GLU A 96 -10.27 -6.20 -20.22
C GLU A 96 -9.90 -5.22 -19.12
N LEU A 97 -9.97 -3.93 -19.42
CA LEU A 97 -9.72 -2.86 -18.45
C LEU A 97 -10.78 -2.84 -17.34
N ALA A 98 -12.06 -3.01 -17.70
CA ALA A 98 -13.15 -3.13 -16.74
C ALA A 98 -13.00 -4.39 -15.87
N ALA A 99 -12.58 -5.52 -16.44
CA ALA A 99 -12.32 -6.75 -15.70
C ALA A 99 -11.16 -6.58 -14.71
N SER A 100 -10.07 -5.92 -15.11
CA SER A 100 -8.95 -5.60 -14.23
C SER A 100 -9.37 -4.67 -13.08
N PHE A 101 -10.20 -3.68 -13.37
CA PHE A 101 -10.74 -2.76 -12.37
C PHE A 101 -11.63 -3.47 -11.34
N VAL A 102 -12.58 -4.29 -11.81
CA VAL A 102 -13.46 -5.09 -10.94
C VAL A 102 -12.64 -6.08 -10.11
N ALA A 103 -11.62 -6.69 -10.70
CA ALA A 103 -10.73 -7.60 -9.99
C ALA A 103 -9.96 -6.93 -8.86
N SER A 104 -9.42 -5.73 -9.13
CA SER A 104 -8.72 -4.93 -8.13
C SER A 104 -9.67 -4.48 -7.01
N LEU A 105 -10.87 -4.02 -7.35
CA LEU A 105 -11.90 -3.64 -6.36
C LEU A 105 -12.28 -4.81 -5.47
N CYS A 106 -12.51 -5.99 -6.06
CA CYS A 106 -12.81 -7.21 -5.29
C CYS A 106 -11.65 -7.60 -4.37
N ALA A 107 -10.40 -7.48 -4.84
CA ALA A 107 -9.23 -7.74 -4.01
C ALA A 107 -9.19 -6.78 -2.81
N ASP A 108 -9.36 -5.48 -3.04
CA ASP A 108 -9.33 -4.48 -1.96
C ASP A 108 -10.43 -4.72 -0.94
N VAL A 109 -11.66 -5.02 -1.39
CA VAL A 109 -12.79 -5.32 -0.48
C VAL A 109 -12.51 -6.58 0.36
N LEU A 110 -11.95 -7.62 -0.23
CA LEU A 110 -11.64 -8.87 0.48
C LEU A 110 -10.47 -8.70 1.46
N LEU A 111 -9.44 -7.94 1.08
CA LEU A 111 -8.26 -7.67 1.90
C LEU A 111 -8.44 -6.47 2.86
N TYR A 112 -9.57 -5.78 2.81
CA TYR A 112 -9.79 -4.53 3.53
C TYR A 112 -9.53 -4.59 5.06
N PRO A 113 -9.94 -5.65 5.78
CA PRO A 113 -9.63 -5.76 7.21
C PRO A 113 -8.12 -5.88 7.47
N LEU A 114 -7.39 -6.56 6.58
CA LEU A 114 -5.94 -6.72 6.67
C LEU A 114 -5.23 -5.39 6.36
N GLU A 115 -5.68 -4.66 5.34
CA GLU A 115 -5.18 -3.31 5.03
C GLU A 115 -5.34 -2.36 6.22
N THR A 116 -6.50 -2.39 6.87
CA THR A 116 -6.77 -1.52 8.03
C THR A 116 -5.82 -1.82 9.19
N VAL A 117 -5.55 -3.10 9.46
CA VAL A 117 -4.58 -3.53 10.48
C VAL A 117 -3.16 -3.10 10.10
N MET A 118 -2.79 -3.32 8.83
CA MET A 118 -1.48 -2.91 8.31
C MET A 118 -1.29 -1.40 8.41
N HIS A 119 -2.30 -0.60 8.04
CA HIS A 119 -2.23 0.86 8.09
C HIS A 119 -2.00 1.36 9.52
N ARG A 120 -2.69 0.78 10.51
CA ARG A 120 -2.48 1.11 11.93
C ARG A 120 -1.10 0.71 12.43
N LEU A 121 -0.60 -0.45 12.00
CA LEU A 121 0.74 -0.92 12.36
C LEU A 121 1.84 -0.03 11.75
N HIS A 122 1.65 0.44 10.50
CA HIS A 122 2.56 1.40 9.85
C HIS A 122 2.53 2.79 10.51
N ILE A 123 1.36 3.29 10.90
CA ILE A 123 1.24 4.59 11.58
C ILE A 123 1.91 4.55 12.96
N GLN A 124 1.78 3.44 13.70
CA GLN A 124 2.49 3.26 14.97
C GLN A 124 4.01 3.25 14.77
N GLY A 125 4.48 2.63 13.69
CA GLY A 125 5.90 2.57 13.34
C GLY A 125 6.54 3.93 13.01
N THR A 126 5.71 4.96 12.75
CA THR A 126 6.19 6.29 12.36
C THR A 126 6.04 7.33 13.49
N ARG A 127 5.42 6.97 14.63
CA ARG A 127 5.36 7.85 15.80
C ARG A 127 6.71 7.88 16.52
N THR A 128 7.57 8.80 16.10
CA THR A 128 8.56 9.40 16.99
C THR A 128 7.83 10.02 18.19
N ILE A 129 8.38 9.85 19.39
CA ILE A 129 7.92 10.62 20.56
C ILE A 129 7.95 12.09 20.17
N ILE A 130 6.82 12.78 20.37
CA ILE A 130 6.82 14.24 20.44
C ILE A 130 7.46 14.55 21.80
N ASP A 131 8.70 15.03 21.80
CA ASP A 131 9.24 15.66 23.00
C ASP A 131 8.35 16.89 23.26
N ASN A 132 7.69 16.90 24.40
CA ASN A 132 7.00 18.09 24.86
C ASN A 132 8.07 19.10 25.28
N THR A 133 8.50 19.96 24.35
CA THR A 133 9.54 20.97 24.58
C THR A 133 9.11 22.05 25.58
N ASP A 134 7.83 22.15 25.92
CA ASP A 134 7.29 23.29 26.68
C ASP A 134 7.18 23.03 28.20
N LEU A 135 7.18 21.77 28.67
CA LEU A 135 6.97 21.46 30.10
C LEU A 135 7.94 20.44 30.72
N GLY A 136 8.88 19.88 29.96
CA GLY A 136 10.06 19.18 30.49
C GLY A 136 9.85 17.92 31.37
N PHE A 137 8.63 17.44 31.61
CA PHE A 137 8.39 16.33 32.54
C PHE A 137 7.35 15.28 32.15
N GLU A 138 6.69 15.34 30.97
CA GLU A 138 5.85 14.23 30.53
C GLU A 138 5.90 13.98 29.02
N VAL A 139 6.31 12.76 28.68
CA VAL A 139 6.04 12.11 27.40
C VAL A 139 4.73 11.34 27.57
N LEU A 140 3.64 11.75 26.94
CA LEU A 140 2.50 10.84 26.76
C LEU A 140 2.74 10.04 25.47
N PRO A 141 3.24 8.79 25.54
CA PRO A 141 3.16 7.92 24.39
C PRO A 141 1.67 7.71 24.08
N ILE A 142 1.26 7.86 22.82
CA ILE A 142 0.00 7.23 22.41
C ILE A 142 0.22 5.73 22.52
N ASN A 143 -0.28 5.18 23.63
CA ASN A 143 0.04 3.86 24.18
C ASN A 143 -0.64 2.71 23.42
N THR A 144 -1.00 2.87 22.15
CA THR A 144 -1.40 1.74 21.32
C THR A 144 -0.13 1.15 20.69
N GLN A 145 0.67 0.48 21.50
CA GLN A 145 1.75 -0.36 21.01
C GLN A 145 1.21 -1.75 20.70
N TYR A 146 0.97 -2.05 19.42
CA TYR A 146 0.68 -3.40 18.97
C TYR A 146 1.98 -4.21 18.96
N GLU A 147 2.00 -5.35 19.65
CA GLU A 147 3.15 -6.30 19.60
C GLU A 147 3.25 -7.01 18.25
N GLY A 148 2.17 -6.99 17.47
CA GLY A 148 2.11 -7.51 16.10
C GLY A 148 0.70 -7.48 15.50
N ILE A 149 0.53 -8.10 14.34
CA ILE A 149 -0.75 -8.12 13.58
C ILE A 149 -1.89 -8.72 14.42
N ARG A 150 -1.62 -9.84 15.11
CA ARG A 150 -2.63 -10.55 15.91
C ARG A 150 -3.14 -9.73 17.09
N ASP A 151 -2.22 -9.04 17.74
CA ASP A 151 -2.53 -8.15 18.85
C ASP A 151 -3.34 -6.93 18.36
N CYS A 152 -2.94 -6.33 17.23
CA CYS A 152 -3.69 -5.27 16.57
C CYS A 152 -5.14 -5.67 16.22
N ILE A 153 -5.34 -6.88 15.66
CA ILE A 153 -6.67 -7.41 15.36
C ILE A 153 -7.51 -7.53 16.64
N ASN A 154 -6.92 -8.06 17.72
CA ASN A 154 -7.63 -8.25 18.99
C ASN A 154 -8.01 -6.91 19.63
N VAL A 155 -7.12 -5.92 19.61
CA VAL A 155 -7.39 -4.58 20.12
C VAL A 155 -8.49 -3.89 19.32
N ILE A 156 -8.42 -3.90 17.98
CA ILE A 156 -9.49 -3.32 17.12
C ILE A 156 -10.83 -3.98 17.43
N ARG A 157 -10.87 -5.31 17.52
CA ARG A 157 -12.11 -6.05 17.82
C ARG A 157 -12.66 -5.71 19.20
N ARG A 158 -11.80 -5.51 20.20
CA ARG A 158 -12.19 -5.24 21.60
C ARG A 158 -12.60 -3.79 21.82
N GLU A 159 -11.88 -2.82 21.26
CA GLU A 159 -12.08 -1.40 21.50
C GLU A 159 -13.08 -0.75 20.53
N GLU A 160 -13.04 -1.13 19.25
CA GLU A 160 -13.85 -0.51 18.19
C GLU A 160 -14.92 -1.44 17.62
N GLY A 161 -14.85 -2.73 17.93
CA GLY A 161 -15.75 -3.75 17.40
C GLY A 161 -15.46 -4.11 15.94
N THR A 162 -16.37 -4.88 15.33
CA THR A 162 -16.25 -5.32 13.93
C THR A 162 -16.28 -4.16 12.92
N LEU A 163 -16.95 -3.06 13.27
CA LEU A 163 -16.99 -1.84 12.45
C LEU A 163 -15.65 -1.09 12.45
N GLY A 164 -14.77 -1.33 13.43
CA GLY A 164 -13.43 -0.75 13.48
C GLY A 164 -12.57 -1.15 12.27
N PHE A 165 -12.76 -2.36 11.73
CA PHE A 165 -12.09 -2.84 10.52
C PHE A 165 -12.57 -2.17 9.24
N TYR A 166 -13.75 -1.54 9.28
CA TYR A 166 -14.34 -0.88 8.10
C TYR A 166 -14.16 0.65 8.11
N LYS A 167 -13.46 1.19 9.12
CA LYS A 167 -13.17 2.62 9.19
C LYS A 167 -12.23 3.02 8.05
N GLY A 168 -12.76 3.85 7.15
CA GLY A 168 -12.04 4.33 5.97
C GLY A 168 -12.56 3.75 4.65
N PHE A 169 -13.62 2.93 4.67
CA PHE A 169 -14.15 2.29 3.45
C PHE A 169 -14.56 3.33 2.40
N GLY A 170 -15.01 4.51 2.85
CA GLY A 170 -15.29 5.66 1.97
C GLY A 170 -14.09 6.10 1.14
N SER A 171 -12.86 5.94 1.63
CA SER A 171 -11.64 6.25 0.85
C SER A 171 -11.52 5.34 -0.37
N ILE A 172 -11.78 4.04 -0.23
CA ILE A 172 -11.80 3.09 -1.35
C ILE A 172 -12.88 3.48 -2.34
N VAL A 173 -14.09 3.81 -1.86
CA VAL A 173 -15.19 4.24 -2.73
C VAL A 173 -14.78 5.47 -3.55
N VAL A 174 -14.19 6.48 -2.92
CA VAL A 174 -13.72 7.70 -3.60
C VAL A 174 -12.61 7.38 -4.61
N GLN A 175 -11.63 6.57 -4.24
CA GLN A 175 -10.53 6.15 -5.10
C GLN A 175 -11.04 5.44 -6.36
N TYR A 176 -11.90 4.43 -6.19
CA TYR A 176 -12.47 3.68 -7.31
C TYR A 176 -13.44 4.51 -8.14
N SER A 177 -14.16 5.45 -7.52
CA SER A 177 -15.00 6.41 -8.25
C SER A 177 -14.15 7.30 -9.16
N LEU A 178 -13.00 7.78 -8.67
CA LEU A 178 -12.07 8.58 -9.47
C LEU A 178 -11.48 7.75 -10.62
N HIS A 179 -11.03 6.53 -10.35
CA HIS A 179 -10.54 5.63 -11.40
C HIS A 179 -11.62 5.36 -12.46
N ALA A 180 -12.87 5.10 -12.06
CA ALA A 180 -13.98 4.92 -12.98
C ALA A 180 -14.27 6.18 -13.81
N ALA A 181 -14.22 7.37 -13.20
CA ALA A 181 -14.41 8.63 -13.90
C ALA A 181 -13.33 8.85 -14.98
N VAL A 182 -12.06 8.61 -14.65
CA VAL A 182 -10.95 8.68 -15.61
C VAL A 182 -11.20 7.72 -16.78
N LEU A 183 -11.59 6.47 -16.50
CA LEU A 183 -11.88 5.48 -17.55
C LEU A 183 -13.04 5.91 -18.46
N GLN A 184 -14.11 6.48 -17.91
CA GLN A 184 -15.24 7.00 -18.70
C GLN A 184 -14.83 8.18 -19.56
N ILE A 185 -14.06 9.12 -19.02
CA ILE A 185 -13.53 10.27 -19.78
C ILE A 185 -12.65 9.78 -20.92
N THR A 186 -11.72 8.86 -20.66
CA THR A 186 -10.89 8.24 -21.71
C THR A 186 -11.76 7.60 -22.79
N LYS A 187 -12.78 6.83 -22.41
CA LYS A 187 -13.70 6.21 -23.36
C LYS A 187 -14.42 7.23 -24.24
N VAL A 188 -14.92 8.31 -23.65
CA VAL A 188 -15.59 9.40 -24.38
C VAL A 188 -14.63 10.08 -25.34
N ILE A 189 -13.42 10.44 -24.89
CA ILE A 189 -12.41 11.09 -25.74
C ILE A 189 -12.05 10.19 -26.93
N TYR A 190 -11.76 8.91 -26.70
CA TYR A 190 -11.43 7.98 -27.78
C TYR A 190 -12.57 7.83 -28.79
N ASN A 191 -13.81 7.72 -28.31
CA ASN A 191 -14.96 7.59 -29.22
C ASN A 191 -15.20 8.86 -30.04
N THR A 192 -15.04 10.04 -29.44
CA THR A 192 -15.18 11.32 -30.14
C THR A 192 -14.07 11.52 -31.19
N LEU A 193 -12.82 11.15 -30.88
CA LEU A 193 -11.72 11.22 -31.84
C LEU A 193 -11.94 10.30 -33.04
N LEU A 194 -12.46 9.09 -32.82
CA LEU A 194 -12.76 8.14 -33.89
C LEU A 194 -13.98 8.54 -34.74
N GLN A 195 -14.93 9.28 -34.16
CA GLN A 195 -16.07 9.80 -34.92
C GLN A 195 -15.71 11.03 -35.78
N ASN A 196 -14.65 11.75 -35.40
CA ASN A 196 -14.18 12.96 -36.10
C ASN A 196 -13.04 12.69 -37.10
N ALA A 197 -12.53 11.46 -37.17
CA ALA A 197 -11.51 11.01 -38.12
C ALA A 197 -12.16 10.30 -39.32
#